data_AF-A0A5S9MMS7-F1
#
_entry.id   AF-A0A5S9MMS7-F1
#
_cell.length_a   1.000
_cell.length_b   1.000
_cell.length_c   1.000
_cell.angle_alpha   90.00
_cell.angle_beta   90.00
_cell.angle_gamma   90.00
#
_symmetry.space_group_name_H-M   'P 1'
#
loop_
_entity.id
_entity.type
_entity.pdbx_description
1 polymer ?
#
loop_
_entity_poly.entity_id
_entity_poly.type
_entity_poly.pdbx_seq_one_letter_code
_entity_poly.pdbx_strand_id
1 'polypeptide(L)'
;MILKNDVFHFKEEPIVSPKMFTVNTLGPKGTSSEYAAKHFISHSTTTLGTHTKLSLYDTFETCIEHTLSNALQYTLVPHAYEGIKHFYMRPDLQLLQIFRCDTPMYGLAVRPDFPFQEQMLHHLKIVSHPAPVNLIQYFIHQNAEFELVNSTSTAAQKVRDGEFDFAF
;
A
#
# COMPACT_ATOMS: atom_id res chain seq x y z
N MET A 1 22.09 9.76 -3.65
CA MET A 1 23.35 10.53 -3.62
C MET A 1 23.00 12.01 -3.49
N ILE A 2 23.53 12.72 -2.49
CA ILE A 2 23.37 14.17 -2.33
C ILE A 2 24.76 14.79 -2.29
N LEU A 3 24.97 15.90 -3.01
CA LEU A 3 26.04 16.85 -2.75
C LEU A 3 25.45 18.24 -2.49
N LYS A 4 26.03 18.88 -1.48
CA LYS A 4 25.67 20.15 -0.85
C LYS A 4 26.23 21.34 -1.65
N ASN A 5 25.63 22.52 -1.51
CA ASN A 5 26.29 23.77 -1.89
C ASN A 5 26.21 24.77 -0.73
N ASP A 6 27.35 25.24 -0.26
CA ASP A 6 27.51 26.19 0.85
C ASP A 6 27.59 27.62 0.32
N VAL A 7 26.74 28.53 0.84
CA VAL A 7 27.06 29.96 1.01
C VAL A 7 26.39 30.43 2.30
N PHE A 8 27.20 30.86 3.27
CA PHE A 8 26.74 31.33 4.58
C PHE A 8 26.31 32.80 4.53
N HIS A 9 25.07 33.07 4.93
CA HIS A 9 24.65 34.35 5.51
C HIS A 9 23.86 34.06 6.79
N PHE A 10 24.40 34.48 7.94
CA PHE A 10 23.70 34.43 9.22
C PHE A 10 22.60 35.49 9.21
N LYS A 11 21.37 35.07 8.94
CA LYS A 11 20.14 35.75 9.37
C LYS A 11 19.58 34.98 10.55
N GLU A 12 19.08 35.70 11.54
CA GLU A 12 18.36 35.15 12.71
C GLU A 12 17.45 34.01 12.26
N GLU A 13 17.67 32.81 12.84
CA GLU A 13 16.87 31.66 12.46
C GLU A 13 15.42 31.91 12.88
N PRO A 14 14.46 31.92 11.94
CA PRO A 14 13.06 32.00 12.31
C PRO A 14 12.74 30.80 13.18
N ILE A 15 11.90 30.98 14.20
CA ILE A 15 11.33 29.87 14.97
C ILE A 15 10.72 28.90 13.97
N VAL A 16 11.43 27.79 13.72
CA VAL A 16 11.04 26.81 12.70
C VAL A 16 9.84 26.09 13.29
N SER A 17 8.63 26.50 12.88
CA SER A 17 7.45 25.69 13.09
C SER A 17 7.76 24.29 12.58
N PRO A 18 7.51 23.22 13.34
CA PRO A 18 7.85 21.87 12.91
C PRO A 18 7.31 21.61 11.51
N LYS A 19 8.19 21.36 10.54
CA LYS A 19 7.78 21.07 9.17
C LYS A 19 6.99 19.77 9.19
N MET A 20 5.73 19.85 8.79
CA MET A 20 4.87 18.68 8.65
C MET A 20 5.12 18.05 7.28
N PHE A 21 5.59 16.80 7.28
CA PHE A 21 5.72 16.00 6.08
C PHE A 21 4.45 15.20 5.85
N THR A 22 4.08 15.00 4.60
CA THR A 22 2.92 14.19 4.25
C THR A 22 3.36 13.03 3.37
N VAL A 23 3.00 11.82 3.76
CA VAL A 23 3.15 10.60 2.96
C VAL A 23 1.80 10.32 2.31
N ASN A 24 1.80 10.25 0.99
CA ASN A 24 0.66 9.98 0.12
C ASN A 24 0.74 8.53 -0.37
N THR A 25 -0.35 7.79 -0.27
CA THR A 25 -0.42 6.43 -0.83
C THR A 25 -1.85 6.04 -1.20
N LEU A 26 -1.99 4.85 -1.77
CA LEU A 26 -3.27 4.30 -2.19
C LEU A 26 -4.16 3.93 -0.99
N GLY A 27 -5.39 4.42 -1.01
CA GLY A 27 -6.48 4.02 -0.13
C GLY A 27 -7.33 2.88 -0.72
N PRO A 28 -8.51 2.61 -0.13
CA PRO A 28 -9.04 3.22 1.10
C PRO A 28 -8.28 2.76 2.35
N LYS A 29 -8.77 3.14 3.53
CA LYS A 29 -8.27 2.61 4.81
C LYS A 29 -8.34 1.07 4.83
N GLY A 30 -7.30 0.41 5.34
CA GLY A 30 -7.21 -1.04 5.46
C GLY A 30 -6.45 -1.73 4.32
N THR A 31 -5.92 -1.00 3.34
CA THR A 31 -5.09 -1.59 2.28
C THR A 31 -3.68 -1.92 2.77
N SER A 32 -3.00 -2.81 2.04
CA SER A 32 -1.58 -3.09 2.25
C SER A 32 -0.71 -1.84 2.06
N SER A 33 -1.12 -0.92 1.17
CA SER A 33 -0.45 0.37 0.98
C SER A 33 -0.54 1.25 2.23
N GLU A 34 -1.72 1.36 2.85
CA GLU A 34 -1.87 2.09 4.13
C GLU A 34 -1.01 1.45 5.23
N TYR A 35 -1.03 0.12 5.33
CA TYR A 35 -0.21 -0.62 6.30
C TYR A 35 1.29 -0.34 6.10
N ALA A 36 1.78 -0.45 4.86
CA ALA A 36 3.17 -0.19 4.52
C ALA A 36 3.57 1.27 4.80
N ALA A 37 2.66 2.23 4.56
CA ALA A 37 2.90 3.64 4.87
C ALA A 37 3.02 3.87 6.39
N LYS A 38 2.12 3.28 7.18
CA LYS A 38 2.22 3.35 8.65
C LYS A 38 3.52 2.74 9.16
N HIS A 39 3.90 1.58 8.62
CA HIS A 39 5.16 0.92 8.95
C HIS A 39 6.38 1.80 8.59
N PHE A 40 6.37 2.41 7.40
CA PHE A 40 7.42 3.34 6.97
C PHE A 40 7.54 4.53 7.92
N ILE A 41 6.41 5.18 8.24
CA ILE A 41 6.40 6.37 9.10
C ILE A 41 6.97 6.07 10.49
N SER A 42 6.65 4.90 11.07
CA SER A 42 7.09 4.53 12.41
C SER A 42 8.53 4.02 12.50
N HIS A 43 9.10 3.48 11.41
CA HIS A 43 10.39 2.80 11.46
C HIS A 43 11.47 3.42 10.56
N SER A 44 11.13 4.32 9.64
CA SER A 44 12.12 4.93 8.74
C SER A 44 12.91 6.03 9.45
N THR A 45 14.23 5.98 9.36
CA THR A 45 15.11 7.05 9.86
C THR A 45 14.83 8.39 9.18
N THR A 46 14.25 8.38 7.97
CA THR A 46 13.82 9.59 7.26
C THR A 46 12.64 10.29 7.93
N THR A 47 11.82 9.57 8.69
CA THR A 47 10.61 10.12 9.34
C THR A 47 10.75 10.21 10.86
N LEU A 48 11.73 9.53 11.49
CA LEU A 48 11.98 9.60 12.92
C LEU A 48 12.22 11.03 13.40
N GLY A 49 11.48 11.45 14.42
CA GLY A 49 11.57 12.81 14.99
C GLY A 49 10.89 13.90 14.16
N THR A 50 10.19 13.55 13.09
CA THR A 50 9.45 14.49 12.24
C THR A 50 7.94 14.40 12.47
N HIS A 51 7.23 15.51 12.27
CA HIS A 51 5.77 15.50 12.26
C HIS A 51 5.31 14.97 10.90
N THR A 52 4.86 13.72 10.85
CA THR A 52 4.42 13.09 9.60
C THR A 52 2.91 12.83 9.61
N LYS A 53 2.24 13.19 8.51
CA LYS A 53 0.84 12.90 8.21
C LYS A 53 0.75 11.84 7.11
N LEU A 54 -0.22 10.94 7.22
CA LEU A 54 -0.61 10.02 6.15
C LEU A 54 -1.85 10.55 5.42
N SER A 55 -1.82 10.57 4.10
CA SER A 55 -2.96 10.88 3.23
C SER A 55 -3.21 9.73 2.26
N LEU A 56 -4.49 9.37 2.08
CA LEU A 56 -4.93 8.25 1.24
C LEU A 56 -5.68 8.78 0.02
N TYR A 57 -5.40 8.19 -1.14
CA TYR A 57 -5.96 8.59 -2.43
C TYR A 57 -6.47 7.38 -3.22
N ASP A 58 -7.31 7.64 -4.22
CA ASP A 58 -7.92 6.58 -5.03
C ASP A 58 -6.94 5.95 -6.04
N THR A 59 -5.87 6.67 -6.42
CA THR A 59 -4.84 6.18 -7.36
C THR A 59 -3.44 6.60 -6.93
N PHE A 60 -2.43 5.86 -7.41
CA PHE A 60 -1.03 6.22 -7.21
C PHE A 60 -0.63 7.44 -8.03
N GLU A 61 -1.26 7.65 -9.19
CA GLU A 61 -1.06 8.80 -10.07
C GLU A 61 -1.50 10.09 -9.38
N THR A 62 -2.64 10.10 -8.68
CA THR A 62 -3.06 11.25 -7.87
C THR A 62 -2.04 11.57 -6.77
N CYS A 63 -1.39 10.56 -6.19
CA CYS A 63 -0.36 10.78 -5.17
C CYS A 63 0.84 11.56 -5.75
N ILE A 64 1.26 11.25 -6.98
CA ILE A 64 2.35 11.96 -7.67
C ILE A 64 2.04 13.45 -7.78
N GLU A 65 0.84 13.81 -8.22
CA GLU A 65 0.45 15.21 -8.38
C GLU A 65 0.53 15.98 -7.05
N HIS A 66 0.19 15.34 -5.93
CA HIS A 66 0.41 15.92 -4.60
C HIS A 66 1.88 16.04 -4.23
N THR A 67 2.72 15.05 -4.56
CA THR A 67 4.17 15.12 -4.36
C THR A 67 4.80 16.29 -5.12
N LEU A 68 4.36 16.55 -6.35
CA LEU A 68 4.89 17.66 -7.16
C LEU A 68 4.37 19.03 -6.71
N SER A 69 3.22 19.09 -6.05
CA SER A 69 2.62 20.34 -5.58
C SER A 69 3.37 21.01 -4.42
N ASN A 70 4.16 20.25 -3.64
CA ASN A 70 4.84 20.77 -2.45
C ASN A 70 6.05 19.90 -2.06
N ALA A 71 7.18 20.52 -1.74
CA ALA A 71 8.42 19.83 -1.37
C ALA A 71 8.34 18.98 -0.09
N LEU A 72 7.28 19.10 0.72
CA LEU A 72 7.05 18.32 1.93
C LEU A 72 6.05 17.15 1.72
N GLN A 73 5.74 16.82 0.46
CA GLN A 73 4.82 15.76 0.07
C GLN A 73 5.60 14.60 -0.59
N TYR A 74 5.46 13.39 -0.06
CA TYR A 74 6.12 12.19 -0.60
C TYR A 74 5.10 11.16 -1.01
N THR A 75 5.36 10.42 -2.08
CA THR A 75 4.51 9.31 -2.50
C THR A 75 5.17 7.99 -2.14
N LEU A 76 4.40 7.12 -1.48
CA LEU A 76 4.76 5.74 -1.26
C LEU A 76 3.96 4.84 -2.20
N VAL A 77 4.67 4.05 -3.01
CA VAL A 77 4.10 3.13 -3.99
C VAL A 77 4.76 1.74 -3.87
N PRO A 78 4.00 0.64 -3.99
CA PRO A 78 4.57 -0.69 -4.07
C PRO A 78 5.47 -0.84 -5.30
N HIS A 79 6.67 -1.40 -5.11
CA HIS A 79 7.59 -1.62 -6.23
C HIS A 79 7.03 -2.61 -7.28
N ALA A 80 6.12 -3.49 -6.88
CA ALA A 80 5.43 -4.44 -7.75
C ALA A 80 4.19 -3.84 -8.46
N TYR A 81 3.89 -2.56 -8.25
CA TYR A 81 2.78 -1.90 -8.93
C TYR A 81 2.98 -1.91 -10.45
N GLU A 82 1.96 -2.29 -11.23
CA GLU A 82 2.04 -2.36 -12.69
C GLU A 82 2.43 -1.01 -13.33
N GLY A 83 2.03 0.09 -12.71
CA GLY A 83 2.32 1.45 -13.14
C GLY A 83 3.65 2.01 -12.63
N ILE A 84 4.53 1.20 -11.99
CA ILE A 84 5.76 1.71 -11.35
C ILE A 84 6.68 2.46 -12.33
N LYS A 85 6.64 2.13 -13.63
CA LYS A 85 7.37 2.85 -14.68
C LYS A 85 7.03 4.35 -14.74
N HIS A 86 5.81 4.74 -14.38
CA HIS A 86 5.38 6.14 -14.36
C HIS A 86 6.10 6.95 -13.26
N PHE A 87 6.60 6.29 -12.23
CA PHE A 87 7.41 6.91 -11.18
C PHE A 87 8.86 7.06 -11.61
N TYR A 88 9.44 6.01 -12.20
CA TYR A 88 10.84 6.00 -12.61
C TYR A 88 11.15 6.88 -13.82
N MET A 89 10.18 7.06 -14.72
CA MET A 89 10.37 7.81 -15.96
C MET A 89 10.04 9.31 -15.83
N ARG A 90 9.72 9.79 -14.63
CA ARG A 90 9.42 11.20 -14.37
C ARG A 90 10.68 11.94 -13.90
N PRO A 91 11.21 12.91 -14.68
CA PRO A 91 12.44 13.62 -14.34
C PRO A 91 12.28 14.62 -13.19
N ASP A 92 11.04 14.99 -12.88
CA ASP A 92 10.64 15.87 -11.77
C ASP A 92 10.39 15.10 -10.47
N LEU A 93 10.57 13.77 -10.47
CA LEU A 93 10.54 12.93 -9.28
C LEU A 93 11.94 12.42 -8.93
N GLN A 94 12.18 12.27 -7.63
CA GLN A 94 13.40 11.67 -7.12
C GLN A 94 13.07 10.48 -6.23
N LEU A 95 13.68 9.33 -6.51
CA LEU A 95 13.62 8.17 -5.62
C LEU A 95 14.39 8.48 -4.33
N LEU A 96 13.69 8.44 -3.19
CA LEU A 96 14.27 8.69 -1.88
C LEU A 96 14.81 7.41 -1.23
N GLN A 97 13.98 6.36 -1.19
CA GLN A 97 14.30 5.11 -0.51
C GLN A 97 13.46 3.95 -1.06
N ILE A 98 14.02 2.75 -1.04
CA ILE A 98 13.30 1.48 -1.17
C ILE A 98 13.42 0.74 0.16
N PHE A 99 12.31 0.17 0.63
CA PHE A 99 12.30 -0.68 1.82
C PHE A 99 11.39 -1.88 1.60
N ARG A 100 11.60 -2.90 2.42
CA ARG A 100 10.75 -4.08 2.48
C ARG A 100 9.77 -3.92 3.64
N CYS A 101 8.50 -4.16 3.37
CA CYS A 101 7.48 -4.36 4.37
C CYS A 101 6.91 -5.74 4.13
N ASP A 102 7.10 -6.65 5.08
CA ASP A 102 6.50 -7.96 4.96
C ASP A 102 5.00 -7.82 4.97
N THR A 103 4.36 -8.42 3.97
CA THR A 103 2.92 -8.54 3.95
C THR A 103 2.51 -9.37 5.17
N PRO A 104 1.48 -8.97 5.93
CA PRO A 104 1.00 -9.76 7.05
C PRO A 104 0.65 -11.17 6.59
N MET A 105 0.59 -12.12 7.53
CA MET A 105 0.21 -13.50 7.21
C MET A 105 -1.07 -13.53 6.38
N TYR A 106 -0.97 -14.09 5.18
CA TYR A 106 -2.11 -14.30 4.31
C TYR A 106 -3.00 -15.40 4.87
N GLY A 107 -4.31 -15.24 4.68
CA GLY A 107 -5.29 -16.24 5.07
C GLY A 107 -6.54 -16.12 4.20
N LEU A 108 -7.32 -17.19 4.15
CA LEU A 108 -8.65 -17.17 3.56
C LEU A 108 -9.63 -16.64 4.60
N ALA A 109 -10.33 -15.56 4.27
CA ALA A 109 -11.46 -15.08 5.05
C ALA A 109 -12.68 -15.97 4.76
N VAL A 110 -13.36 -16.41 5.82
CA VAL A 110 -14.56 -17.24 5.75
C VAL A 110 -15.74 -16.47 6.33
N ARG A 111 -16.92 -16.61 5.72
CA ARG A 111 -18.16 -16.04 6.27
C ARG A 111 -18.40 -16.59 7.71
N PRO A 112 -18.75 -15.75 8.70
CA PRO A 112 -18.80 -16.17 10.11
C PRO A 112 -19.75 -17.34 10.45
N ASP A 113 -20.83 -17.49 9.70
CA ASP A 113 -21.86 -18.53 9.89
C ASP A 113 -21.66 -19.73 8.95
N PHE A 114 -20.57 -19.76 8.19
CA PHE A 114 -20.28 -20.84 7.26
C PHE A 114 -19.41 -21.93 7.90
N PRO A 115 -19.86 -23.20 7.94
CA PRO A 115 -19.12 -24.30 8.54
C PRO A 115 -18.00 -24.77 7.62
N PHE A 116 -16.87 -24.06 7.64
CA PHE A 116 -15.73 -24.34 6.78
C PHE A 116 -15.18 -25.76 6.93
N GLN A 117 -14.94 -26.40 5.79
CA GLN A 117 -14.14 -27.61 5.67
C GLN A 117 -13.23 -27.47 4.44
N GLU A 118 -11.98 -27.90 4.55
CA GLU A 118 -10.96 -27.69 3.51
C GLU A 118 -11.35 -28.27 2.14
N GLN A 119 -12.00 -29.44 2.12
CA GLN A 119 -12.55 -30.07 0.91
C GLN A 119 -13.59 -29.21 0.16
N MET A 120 -14.16 -28.19 0.79
CA MET A 120 -15.12 -27.30 0.13
C MET A 120 -14.44 -26.37 -0.88
N LEU A 121 -13.13 -26.10 -0.71
CA LEU A 121 -12.34 -25.31 -1.66
C LEU A 121 -12.24 -25.96 -3.06
N HIS A 122 -12.67 -27.22 -3.22
CA HIS A 122 -12.77 -27.89 -4.53
C HIS A 122 -14.03 -27.50 -5.33
N HIS A 123 -15.09 -27.09 -4.65
CA HIS A 123 -16.42 -26.97 -5.25
C HIS A 123 -16.98 -25.55 -5.17
N LEU A 124 -16.37 -24.69 -4.36
CA LEU A 124 -16.82 -23.34 -4.11
C LEU A 124 -15.81 -22.33 -4.65
N LYS A 125 -16.33 -21.17 -5.04
CA LYS A 125 -15.54 -20.07 -5.57
C LYS A 125 -14.88 -19.27 -4.46
N ILE A 126 -13.60 -18.99 -4.62
CA ILE A 126 -12.86 -18.02 -3.82
C ILE A 126 -12.94 -16.67 -4.53
N VAL A 127 -13.51 -15.65 -3.89
CA VAL A 127 -13.43 -14.29 -4.43
C VAL A 127 -12.07 -13.68 -4.08
N SER A 128 -11.33 -13.16 -5.06
CA SER A 128 -10.02 -12.55 -4.80
C SER A 128 -9.61 -11.54 -5.86
N HIS A 129 -8.57 -10.77 -5.55
CA HIS A 129 -7.86 -10.00 -6.56
C HIS A 129 -7.06 -10.94 -7.50
N PRO A 130 -6.80 -10.57 -8.77
CA PRO A 130 -6.00 -11.40 -9.68
C PRO A 130 -4.56 -11.65 -9.20
N ALA A 131 -3.93 -10.66 -8.56
CA ALA A 131 -2.52 -10.74 -8.16
C ALA A 131 -2.15 -11.95 -7.28
N PRO A 132 -2.92 -12.30 -6.22
CA PRO A 132 -2.59 -13.45 -5.40
C PRO A 132 -3.03 -14.82 -5.93
N VAL A 133 -3.74 -14.94 -7.07
CA VAL A 133 -4.32 -16.23 -7.51
C VAL A 133 -3.30 -17.37 -7.56
N ASN A 134 -2.14 -17.13 -8.17
CA ASN A 134 -1.08 -18.15 -8.24
C ASN A 134 -0.55 -18.54 -6.85
N LEU A 135 -0.47 -17.58 -5.92
CA LEU A 135 -0.03 -17.82 -4.55
C LEU A 135 -1.06 -18.64 -3.78
N ILE A 136 -2.35 -18.36 -3.97
CA ILE A 136 -3.44 -19.12 -3.35
C ILE A 136 -3.37 -20.56 -3.84
N GLN A 137 -3.34 -20.78 -5.15
CA GLN A 137 -3.22 -22.12 -5.76
C GLN A 137 -2.01 -22.89 -5.25
N TYR A 138 -0.88 -22.20 -5.06
CA TYR A 138 0.32 -22.80 -4.47
C TYR A 138 0.08 -23.32 -3.05
N PHE A 139 -0.60 -22.54 -2.19
CA PHE A 139 -0.84 -22.91 -0.79
C PHE A 139 -1.96 -23.94 -0.58
N ILE A 140 -3.01 -23.89 -1.40
CA ILE A 140 -4.10 -24.88 -1.30
C ILE A 140 -3.71 -26.23 -1.94
N HIS A 141 -2.58 -26.29 -2.65
CA HIS A 141 -2.09 -27.49 -3.35
C HIS A 141 -3.13 -28.13 -4.30
N GLN A 142 -4.06 -27.33 -4.81
CA GLN A 142 -5.20 -27.78 -5.61
C GLN A 142 -5.72 -26.68 -6.54
N ASN A 143 -6.52 -27.07 -7.55
CA ASN A 143 -7.20 -26.13 -8.43
C ASN A 143 -8.53 -25.69 -7.78
N ALA A 144 -8.58 -24.46 -7.27
CA ALA A 144 -9.83 -23.81 -6.86
C ALA A 144 -10.40 -22.95 -8.00
N GLU A 145 -11.72 -22.72 -7.98
CA GLU A 145 -12.36 -21.74 -8.84
C GLU A 145 -12.30 -20.34 -8.20
N PHE A 146 -12.12 -19.31 -9.04
CA PHE A 146 -11.98 -17.93 -8.59
C PHE A 146 -13.04 -17.02 -9.19
N GLU A 147 -13.56 -16.11 -8.37
CA GLU A 147 -14.25 -14.91 -8.81
C GLU A 147 -13.30 -13.72 -8.65
N LEU A 148 -13.01 -12.99 -9.73
CA LEU A 148 -12.00 -11.92 -9.70
C LEU A 148 -12.63 -10.55 -9.44
N VAL A 149 -12.05 -9.81 -8.50
CA VAL A 149 -12.45 -8.42 -8.17
C VAL A 149 -11.23 -7.50 -8.13
N ASN A 150 -11.47 -6.19 -8.18
CA ASN A 150 -10.40 -5.20 -8.33
C ASN A 150 -9.62 -4.89 -7.03
N SER A 151 -9.98 -5.48 -5.88
CA SER A 151 -9.17 -5.40 -4.65
C SER A 151 -9.49 -6.55 -3.67
N THR A 152 -8.51 -6.92 -2.83
CA THR A 152 -8.71 -7.88 -1.72
C THR A 152 -9.70 -7.35 -0.68
N SER A 153 -9.75 -6.03 -0.46
CA SER A 153 -10.76 -5.40 0.40
C SER A 153 -12.18 -5.58 -0.13
N THR A 154 -12.39 -5.47 -1.45
CA THR A 154 -13.68 -5.74 -2.09
C THR A 154 -14.05 -7.22 -1.96
N ALA A 155 -13.09 -8.14 -2.10
CA ALA A 155 -13.31 -9.57 -1.88
C ALA A 155 -13.80 -9.86 -0.45
N ALA A 156 -13.09 -9.31 0.55
CA ALA A 156 -13.47 -9.45 1.95
C ALA A 156 -14.86 -8.87 2.26
N GLN A 157 -15.21 -7.75 1.63
CA GLN A 157 -16.54 -7.16 1.77
C GLN A 157 -17.64 -8.08 1.24
N LYS A 158 -17.46 -8.71 0.07
CA LYS A 158 -18.44 -9.65 -0.50
C LYS A 158 -18.73 -10.84 0.41
N VAL A 159 -17.72 -11.35 1.10
CA VAL A 159 -17.90 -12.42 2.10
C VAL A 159 -18.66 -11.92 3.33
N ARG A 160 -18.29 -10.74 3.84
CA ARG A 160 -19.00 -10.12 4.98
C ARG A 160 -20.48 -9.87 4.66
N ASP A 161 -20.78 -9.45 3.43
CA ASP A 161 -22.12 -9.12 2.97
C ASP A 161 -22.92 -10.38 2.56
N GLY A 162 -22.30 -11.56 2.64
CA GLY A 162 -22.93 -12.87 2.45
C GLY A 162 -23.01 -13.38 1.01
N GLU A 163 -22.43 -12.67 0.05
CA GLU A 163 -22.45 -13.00 -1.38
C GLU A 163 -21.57 -14.21 -1.72
N PHE A 164 -20.48 -14.40 -0.98
CA PHE A 164 -19.51 -15.49 -1.14
C PHE A 164 -19.15 -16.09 0.23
N ASP A 165 -18.68 -17.34 0.24
CA ASP A 165 -18.25 -18.00 1.47
C ASP A 165 -16.75 -17.77 1.77
N PHE A 166 -15.93 -17.53 0.73
CA PHE A 166 -14.48 -17.42 0.83
C PHE A 166 -13.92 -16.19 0.12
N ALA A 167 -12.99 -15.49 0.77
CA ALA A 167 -12.23 -14.40 0.18
C ALA A 167 -10.74 -14.51 0.47
N PHE A 168 -9.94 -13.98 -0.44
CA PHE A 168 -8.52 -13.73 -0.24
C PHE A 168 -8.16 -12.28 -0.61
#